data_AF-A0A810E5A6-F1
#
_entry.id   AF-A0A810E5A6-F1
#
_cell.length_a   1.000
_cell.length_b   1.000
_cell.length_c   1.000
_cell.angle_alpha   90.00
_cell.angle_beta   90.00
_cell.angle_gamma   90.00
#
_symmetry.space_group_name_H-M   'P 1'
#
loop_
_entity.id
_entity.type
_entity.pdbx_description
1 polymer ?
#
loop_
_entity_poly.entity_id
_entity_poly.type
_entity_poly.pdbx_seq_one_letter_code
_entity_poly.pdbx_strand_id
1 'polypeptide(L)'
;MKNKTIIAVSILTLVLISGIFGFLLGISFKGESNQNDSKDQNGNRYQMINVNENNIIIFDQQTGDYWRRFIPSNEGPTEWEKEKSPINK
;
A
#
# COMPACT_ATOMS: atom_id res chain seq x y z
N MET A 1 44.98 -37.98 -5.76
CA MET A 1 44.21 -37.63 -4.54
C MET A 1 43.75 -36.17 -4.54
N LYS A 2 44.63 -35.20 -4.85
CA LYS A 2 44.30 -33.76 -4.86
C LYS A 2 43.14 -33.37 -5.79
N ASN A 3 43.07 -33.96 -6.99
CA ASN A 3 42.01 -33.73 -7.98
C ASN A 3 40.62 -34.16 -7.50
N LYS A 4 40.50 -35.30 -6.80
CA LYS A 4 39.22 -35.76 -6.24
C LYS A 4 38.74 -34.85 -5.11
N THR A 5 39.66 -34.32 -4.29
CA THR A 5 39.34 -33.34 -3.25
C THR A 5 38.90 -32.00 -3.84
N ILE A 6 39.55 -31.52 -4.90
CA ILE A 6 39.17 -30.27 -5.57
C ILE A 6 37.76 -30.36 -6.18
N ILE A 7 37.43 -31.48 -6.82
CA ILE A 7 36.11 -31.71 -7.42
C ILE A 7 35.01 -31.78 -6.33
N ALA A 8 35.30 -32.44 -5.20
CA ALA A 8 34.35 -32.50 -4.10
C ALA A 8 34.10 -31.12 -3.47
N VAL A 9 35.15 -30.32 -3.29
CA VAL A 9 35.04 -28.95 -2.77
C VAL A 9 34.27 -28.05 -3.74
N SER A 10 34.49 -28.16 -5.05
CA SER A 10 33.77 -27.34 -6.04
C SER A 10 32.28 -27.62 -6.12
N ILE A 11 31.86 -28.88 -5.90
CA ILE A 11 30.44 -29.25 -5.89
C ILE A 11 29.76 -28.68 -4.63
N LEU A 12 30.42 -28.79 -3.48
CA LEU A 12 29.90 -28.25 -2.22
C LEU A 12 29.74 -26.73 -2.26
N THR A 13 30.69 -26.01 -2.83
CA THR A 13 30.58 -24.54 -2.94
C THR A 13 29.48 -24.12 -3.90
N LEU A 14 29.26 -24.84 -5.01
CA LEU A 14 28.22 -24.52 -5.99
C LEU A 14 26.80 -24.69 -5.41
N VAL A 15 26.57 -25.74 -4.62
CA VAL A 15 25.28 -25.98 -3.95
C VAL A 15 24.98 -24.87 -2.92
N LEU A 16 25.99 -24.44 -2.15
CA LEU A 16 25.82 -23.37 -1.17
C LEU A 16 25.49 -22.02 -1.83
N ILE A 17 26.16 -21.67 -2.93
CA ILE A 17 25.93 -20.41 -3.66
C ILE A 17 24.53 -20.42 -4.31
N SER A 18 24.10 -21.54 -4.88
CA SER A 18 22.77 -21.66 -5.51
C SER A 18 21.63 -21.50 -4.49
N GLY A 19 21.77 -22.05 -3.28
CA GLY A 19 20.78 -21.89 -2.22
C GLY A 19 20.63 -20.44 -1.74
N ILE A 20 21.76 -19.74 -1.56
CA ILE A 20 21.76 -18.32 -1.14
C ILE A 20 21.17 -17.44 -2.26
N PHE A 21 21.51 -17.70 -3.52
CA PHE A 21 21.00 -16.93 -4.65
C PHE A 21 19.47 -17.08 -4.82
N GLY A 22 18.94 -18.30 -4.66
CA GLY A 22 17.49 -18.54 -4.69
C GLY A 22 16.74 -17.83 -3.55
N PHE A 23 17.33 -17.81 -2.34
CA PHE A 23 16.76 -17.11 -1.18
C PHE A 23 16.75 -15.58 -1.38
N LEU A 24 17.84 -15.01 -1.91
CA LEU A 24 17.93 -13.57 -2.18
C LEU A 24 16.95 -13.11 -3.27
N LEU A 25 16.80 -13.89 -4.36
CA LEU A 25 15.79 -13.60 -5.38
C LEU A 25 14.36 -13.69 -4.81
N GLY A 26 14.08 -14.67 -3.94
CA GLY A 26 12.77 -14.82 -3.30
C GLY A 26 12.37 -13.62 -2.42
N ILE A 27 13.34 -12.92 -1.81
CA ILE A 27 13.08 -11.69 -1.06
C ILE A 27 12.80 -10.51 -2.00
N SER A 28 13.55 -10.39 -3.11
CA SER A 28 13.39 -9.29 -4.07
C SER A 28 12.09 -9.32 -4.87
N PHE A 29 11.50 -10.51 -5.07
CA PHE A 29 10.19 -10.67 -5.72
C PHE A 29 9.01 -10.67 -4.76
N LYS A 30 9.21 -10.36 -3.48
CA LYS A 30 8.10 -9.98 -2.59
C LYS A 30 7.64 -8.57 -2.96
N GLY A 31 7.09 -8.50 -4.17
CA GLY A 31 6.59 -7.29 -4.79
C GLY A 31 5.55 -6.67 -3.90
N GLU A 32 5.65 -5.35 -3.83
CA GLU A 32 4.60 -4.46 -3.39
C GLU A 32 3.36 -4.74 -4.25
N SER A 33 2.52 -5.66 -3.78
CA SER A 33 1.18 -5.76 -4.32
C SER A 33 0.52 -4.45 -3.94
N ASN A 34 0.41 -3.55 -4.92
CA ASN A 34 -0.62 -2.52 -4.95
C ASN A 34 -1.98 -3.20 -5.03
N GLN A 35 -2.31 -3.94 -3.98
CA GLN A 35 -3.64 -4.37 -3.71
C GLN A 35 -4.19 -3.25 -2.86
N ASN A 36 -5.09 -2.46 -3.45
CA ASN A 36 -5.96 -1.57 -2.71
C ASN A 36 -6.64 -2.41 -1.63
N ASP A 37 -6.04 -2.43 -0.43
CA ASP A 37 -6.57 -3.09 0.76
C ASP A 37 -7.79 -2.31 1.23
N SER A 38 -8.87 -2.48 0.46
CA SER A 38 -10.23 -2.20 0.91
C SER A 38 -10.64 -3.32 1.86
N LYS A 39 -9.92 -3.51 2.97
CA LYS A 39 -10.38 -4.38 4.06
C LYS A 39 -9.67 -4.19 5.40
N ASP A 40 -9.57 -2.95 5.87
CA ASP A 40 -9.57 -2.70 7.31
C ASP A 40 -11.02 -2.57 7.81
N GLN A 41 -11.71 -3.70 7.93
CA GLN A 41 -13.10 -3.78 8.41
C GLN A 41 -13.23 -3.62 9.94
N ASN A 42 -12.24 -3.09 10.65
CA ASN A 42 -12.34 -2.86 12.10
C ASN A 42 -11.50 -1.69 12.64
N GLY A 43 -11.53 -0.52 12.00
CA GLY A 43 -10.80 0.63 12.56
C GLY A 43 -11.04 2.01 11.93
N ASN A 44 -11.39 2.08 10.64
CA ASN A 44 -11.48 3.37 9.95
C ASN A 44 -12.91 3.92 9.94
N ARG A 45 -13.31 4.56 11.05
CA ARG A 45 -14.57 5.34 11.14
C ARG A 45 -14.69 6.37 10.01
N TYR A 46 -13.58 6.96 9.61
CA TYR A 46 -13.54 7.98 8.57
C TYR A 46 -12.98 7.42 7.26
N GLN A 47 -13.66 7.75 6.16
CA GLN A 47 -13.23 7.43 4.80
C GLN A 47 -12.91 8.72 4.05
N MET A 48 -11.73 8.78 3.42
CA MET A 48 -11.37 9.86 2.52
C MET A 48 -11.76 9.50 1.08
N ILE A 49 -12.47 10.41 0.41
CA ILE A 49 -12.95 10.24 -0.96
C ILE A 49 -12.44 11.42 -1.78
N ASN A 50 -11.58 11.12 -2.77
CA ASN A 50 -11.16 12.10 -3.77
C ASN A 50 -12.21 12.13 -4.88
N VAL A 51 -12.98 13.23 -4.96
CA VAL A 51 -14.06 13.37 -5.95
C VAL A 51 -13.48 13.81 -7.29
N ASN A 52 -12.54 14.75 -7.26
CA ASN A 52 -11.74 15.22 -8.39
C ASN A 52 -10.49 15.92 -7.86
N GLU A 53 -9.69 16.52 -8.75
CA GLU A 53 -8.43 17.21 -8.43
C GLU A 53 -8.61 18.38 -7.44
N ASN A 54 -9.82 18.95 -7.37
CA ASN A 54 -10.13 20.12 -6.57
C ASN A 54 -11.07 19.83 -5.39
N ASN A 55 -11.54 18.58 -5.21
CA ASN A 55 -12.56 18.26 -4.22
C ASN A 55 -12.23 16.99 -3.45
N ILE A 56 -12.18 17.13 -2.13
CA ILE A 56 -11.95 16.04 -1.18
C ILE A 56 -13.10 15.98 -0.19
N ILE A 57 -13.55 14.78 0.12
CA ILE A 57 -14.57 14.51 1.14
C ILE A 57 -13.99 13.62 2.24
N ILE A 58 -14.28 13.94 3.49
CA ILE A 58 -14.14 13.05 4.65
C ILE A 58 -15.54 12.60 5.04
N PHE A 59 -15.79 11.29 4.99
CA PHE A 59 -17.07 10.68 5.32
C PHE A 59 -16.97 9.89 6.63
N ASP A 60 -17.84 10.20 7.59
CA ASP A 60 -18.00 9.43 8.84
C ASP A 60 -18.95 8.26 8.59
N GLN A 61 -18.40 7.04 8.54
CA GLN A 61 -19.17 5.82 8.31
C GLN A 61 -20.12 5.48 9.47
N GLN A 62 -19.93 6.06 10.66
CA GLN A 62 -20.76 5.80 11.83
C GLN A 62 -21.98 6.74 11.87
N THR A 63 -21.78 8.03 11.63
CA THR A 63 -22.87 9.04 11.72
C THR A 63 -23.50 9.36 10.37
N GLY A 64 -22.82 9.08 9.26
CA GLY A 64 -23.20 9.53 7.92
C GLY A 64 -22.92 11.02 7.66
N ASP A 65 -22.26 11.70 8.60
CA ASP A 65 -21.79 13.07 8.39
C ASP A 65 -20.66 13.10 7.38
N TYR A 66 -20.55 14.22 6.67
CA TYR A 66 -19.40 14.44 5.80
C TYR A 66 -18.95 15.90 5.78
N TRP A 67 -17.67 16.07 5.52
CA TRP A 67 -17.03 17.36 5.34
C TRP A 67 -16.40 17.40 3.95
N ARG A 68 -16.61 18.50 3.24
CA ARG A 68 -15.99 18.76 1.94
C ARG A 68 -14.94 19.85 2.10
N ARG A 69 -13.84 19.70 1.36
CA ARG A 69 -12.87 20.77 1.12
C ARG A 69 -12.73 20.99 -0.37
N PHE A 70 -12.82 22.25 -0.78
CA PHE A 70 -12.48 22.67 -2.13
C PHE A 70 -11.02 23.15 -2.15
N ILE A 71 -10.26 22.72 -3.15
CA ILE A 71 -8.86 23.09 -3.34
C ILE A 71 -8.80 23.78 -4.70
N PRO A 72 -8.94 25.11 -4.78
CA PRO A 72 -8.88 25.84 -6.03
C PRO A 72 -7.48 25.69 -6.65
N SER A 73 -7.39 25.56 -7.98
CA SER A 73 -6.09 25.37 -8.65
C SER A 73 -5.15 26.58 -8.53
N ASN A 74 -5.70 27.78 -8.27
CA ASN A 74 -4.98 29.06 -8.30
C ASN A 74 -5.04 29.83 -6.97
N GLU A 75 -5.61 29.25 -5.91
CA GLU A 75 -5.72 29.87 -4.59
C GLU A 75 -5.25 28.91 -3.50
N GLY A 76 -5.18 29.41 -2.26
CA GLY A 76 -4.90 28.58 -1.10
C GLY A 76 -6.03 27.57 -0.83
N PRO A 77 -5.75 26.48 -0.11
CA PRO A 77 -6.78 25.51 0.29
C PRO A 77 -7.92 26.18 1.09
N THR A 78 -9.18 25.87 0.79
CA THR A 78 -10.31 26.41 1.57
C THR A 78 -10.44 25.72 2.93
N GLU A 79 -11.27 26.28 3.81
CA GLU A 79 -11.69 25.61 5.04
C GLU A 79 -12.58 24.39 4.75
N TRP A 80 -12.70 23.51 5.74
CA TRP A 80 -13.60 22.36 5.68
C TRP A 80 -15.04 22.79 5.97
N GLU A 81 -15.96 22.42 5.09
CA GLU A 81 -17.38 22.72 5.22
C GLU A 81 -18.15 21.43 5.55
N LYS A 82 -18.87 21.43 6.69
CA LYS A 82 -19.80 20.34 7.02
C LYS A 82 -21.07 20.51 6.20
N GLU A 83 -21.40 19.51 5.40
CA GLU A 83 -22.63 19.50 4.64
C GLU A 83 -23.64 18.52 5.22
N LYS A 84 -24.93 18.76 4.93
CA LYS A 84 -25.99 17.84 5.31
C LYS A 84 -25.98 16.65 4.37
N SER A 85 -26.04 15.43 4.93
CA SER A 85 -26.26 14.21 4.15
C SER A 85 -27.44 14.41 3.19
N PRO A 86 -27.28 14.14 1.89
CA PRO A 86 -28.40 14.18 0.94
C PRO A 86 -29.43 13.07 1.22
N ILE A 87 -29.06 12.10 2.06
CA ILE A 87 -29.91 11.00 2.49
C ILE A 87 -30.47 11.36 3.86
N ASN A 88 -31.66 11.96 3.88
CA ASN A 88 -32.48 12.00 5.10
C ASN A 88 -33.10 10.61 5.28
N LYS A 89 -32.86 9.99 6.44
CA LYS A 89 -33.51 8.74 6.83
C LYS A 89 -34.87 9.01 7.44
#